data_AF-A0A8T2RW93-F1
#
_entry.id   AF-A0A8T2RW93-F1
#
_cell.length_a   1.000
_cell.length_b   1.000
_cell.length_c   1.000
_cell.angle_alpha   90.00
_cell.angle_beta   90.00
_cell.angle_gamma   90.00
#
_symmetry.space_group_name_H-M   'P 1'
#
loop_
_entity.id
_entity.type
_entity.pdbx_description
1 polymer ?
#
loop_
_entity_poly.entity_id
_entity_poly.type
_entity_poly.pdbx_seq_one_letter_code
_entity_poly.pdbx_strand_id
1 'polypeptide(L)'
;MATAKTVKDVSPHEFVRAYAAHLKRSGKIEVPSWVDIVKTATFKELAPYDPDWFYIRTASMARKIYLRGGIGVGAFRKIYGGRKSNGSRPSHFGKSSGSIAREVLKQLEKIDIVEKDPRGGRKITSNGQRDLDQVAGRIAVPTA
;
A
#
# COMPACT_ATOMS: atom_id res chain seq x y z
N MET A 1 27.56 -2.60 -7.08
CA MET A 1 26.17 -2.73 -6.60
C MET A 1 25.30 -3.06 -7.80
N ALA A 2 24.51 -4.14 -7.75
CA ALA A 2 23.58 -4.46 -8.83
C ALA A 2 22.37 -3.52 -8.76
N THR A 3 22.00 -2.91 -9.89
CA THR A 3 20.77 -2.12 -10.00
C THR A 3 19.60 -3.07 -10.21
N ALA A 4 18.60 -3.03 -9.33
CA ALA A 4 17.35 -3.77 -9.50
C ALA A 4 16.68 -3.36 -10.82
N LYS A 5 16.23 -4.35 -11.61
CA LYS A 5 15.51 -4.09 -12.88
C LYS A 5 14.02 -3.94 -12.64
N THR A 6 13.48 -4.60 -11.63
CA THR A 6 12.06 -4.61 -11.30
C THR A 6 11.82 -4.53 -9.80
N VAL A 7 10.60 -4.17 -9.40
CA VAL A 7 10.14 -4.20 -8.00
C VAL A 7 10.30 -5.58 -7.32
N LYS A 8 10.41 -6.66 -8.10
CA LYS A 8 10.59 -8.02 -7.60
C LYS A 8 11.98 -8.28 -7.03
N ASP A 9 12.98 -7.51 -7.49
CA ASP A 9 14.39 -7.71 -7.15
C ASP A 9 14.79 -7.03 -5.84
N VAL A 10 13.88 -6.23 -5.26
CA VAL A 10 14.15 -5.41 -4.08
C VAL A 10 13.39 -5.93 -2.85
N SER A 11 14.02 -5.79 -1.68
CA SER A 11 13.39 -6.01 -0.38
C SER A 11 12.06 -5.25 -0.27
N PRO A 12 10.94 -5.93 0.07
CA PRO A 12 9.65 -5.29 0.21
C PRO A 12 9.64 -4.12 1.20
N HIS A 13 10.41 -4.24 2.29
CA HIS A 13 10.44 -3.23 3.35
C HIS A 13 11.13 -1.95 2.90
N GLU A 14 12.28 -2.09 2.25
CA GLU A 14 13.05 -0.95 1.71
C GLU A 14 12.29 -0.27 0.58
N PHE A 15 11.70 -1.05 -0.32
CA PHE A 15 10.87 -0.52 -1.40
C PHE A 15 9.70 0.32 -0.88
N VAL A 16 8.96 -0.19 0.11
CA VAL A 16 7.80 0.54 0.65
C VAL A 16 8.22 1.87 1.28
N ARG A 17 9.35 1.91 2.00
CA ARG A 17 9.88 3.15 2.59
C ARG A 17 10.31 4.15 1.52
N ALA A 18 11.10 3.69 0.53
CA ALA A 18 11.58 4.54 -0.56
C ALA A 18 10.44 5.08 -1.42
N TYR A 19 9.45 4.24 -1.74
CA TYR A 19 8.31 4.65 -2.53
C TYR A 19 7.36 5.58 -1.74
N ALA A 20 7.17 5.35 -0.43
CA ALA A 20 6.44 6.30 0.42
C ALA A 20 7.09 7.69 0.41
N ALA A 21 8.41 7.76 0.52
CA ALA A 21 9.15 9.03 0.41
C ALA A 21 9.05 9.67 -0.99
N HIS A 22 8.98 8.86 -2.05
CA HIS A 22 8.73 9.36 -3.41
C HIS A 22 7.33 9.97 -3.55
N LEU A 23 6.31 9.28 -3.04
CA LEU A 23 4.92 9.74 -3.06
C LEU A 23 4.72 11.01 -2.22
N LYS A 24 5.43 11.14 -1.10
CA LYS A 24 5.42 12.36 -0.28
C LYS A 24 6.04 13.54 -1.04
N ARG A 25 7.19 13.33 -1.71
CA ARG A 25 7.85 14.37 -2.52
C ARG A 25 7.05 14.79 -3.74
N SER A 26 6.26 13.89 -4.33
CA SER A 26 5.48 14.21 -5.52
C SER A 26 4.32 15.17 -5.22
N GLY A 27 3.83 15.21 -3.97
CA GLY A 27 2.72 16.07 -3.55
C GLY A 27 1.39 15.76 -4.23
N LYS A 28 1.32 14.70 -5.07
CA LYS A 28 0.12 14.35 -5.85
C LYS A 28 -0.92 13.58 -5.05
N ILE A 29 -0.52 12.99 -3.92
CA ILE A 29 -1.44 12.30 -3.01
C ILE A 29 -1.99 13.32 -2.02
N GLU A 30 -3.28 13.61 -2.16
CA GLU A 30 -4.07 14.34 -1.16
C GLU A 30 -4.22 13.46 0.08
N VAL A 31 -3.69 13.87 1.23
CA VAL A 31 -3.93 13.14 2.48
C VAL A 31 -5.34 13.47 2.98
N PRO A 32 -6.23 12.48 3.18
CA PRO A 32 -7.58 12.75 3.69
C PRO A 32 -7.55 13.36 5.10
N SER A 33 -8.48 14.27 5.39
CA SER A 33 -8.56 14.97 6.69
C SER A 33 -8.76 14.05 7.90
N TRP A 34 -9.28 12.84 7.70
CA TRP A 34 -9.52 11.88 8.76
C TRP A 34 -8.29 11.04 9.13
N VAL A 35 -7.16 11.15 8.40
CA VAL A 35 -5.98 10.29 8.57
C VAL A 35 -5.40 10.34 9.99
N ASP A 36 -5.47 11.50 10.65
CA ASP A 36 -4.92 11.70 11.99
C ASP A 36 -5.83 11.21 13.12
N ILE A 37 -7.10 10.96 12.81
CA ILE A 37 -8.14 10.61 13.79
C ILE A 37 -8.39 9.10 13.81
N VAL A 38 -8.22 8.44 12.66
CA VAL A 38 -8.65 7.04 12.49
C VAL A 38 -7.60 6.03 12.92
N LYS A 39 -8.10 4.85 13.28
CA LYS A 39 -7.31 3.62 13.35
C LYS A 39 -7.38 2.82 12.06
N THR A 40 -6.31 2.08 11.76
CA THR A 40 -6.20 1.27 10.53
C THR A 40 -7.19 0.11 10.44
N ALA A 41 -7.64 -0.41 11.58
CA ALA A 41 -8.63 -1.46 11.67
C ALA A 41 -9.39 -1.40 12.99
N THR A 42 -10.58 -1.99 13.05
CA THR A 42 -11.42 -2.01 14.26
C THR A 42 -10.75 -2.69 15.45
N PHE A 43 -9.91 -3.70 15.18
CA PHE A 43 -9.17 -4.46 16.18
C PHE A 43 -7.88 -3.78 16.68
N LYS A 44 -7.53 -2.62 16.13
CA LYS A 44 -6.44 -1.80 16.70
C LYS A 44 -6.99 -0.96 17.85
N GLU A 45 -6.20 -0.83 18.90
CA GLU A 45 -6.55 -0.04 20.08
C GLU A 45 -6.13 1.42 19.90
N LEU A 46 -4.99 1.66 19.26
CA LEU A 46 -4.41 2.98 19.04
C LEU A 46 -4.33 3.33 17.54
N ALA A 47 -4.21 4.64 17.27
CA ALA A 47 -3.88 5.16 15.95
C ALA A 47 -2.44 4.80 15.56
N PRO A 48 -2.10 4.80 14.25
CA PRO A 48 -0.71 4.65 13.82
C PRO A 48 0.19 5.74 14.38
N TYR A 49 1.36 5.37 14.89
CA TYR A 49 2.34 6.32 15.46
C TYR A 49 3.08 7.15 14.42
N ASP A 50 3.24 6.61 13.21
CA ASP A 50 3.96 7.28 12.12
C ASP A 50 3.02 8.28 11.44
N PRO A 51 3.32 9.59 11.40
CA PRO A 51 2.48 10.58 10.71
C PRO A 51 2.37 10.30 9.20
N ASP A 52 3.38 9.66 8.60
CA ASP A 52 3.42 9.31 7.18
C ASP A 52 2.84 7.91 6.90
N TRP A 53 2.12 7.31 7.86
CA TRP A 53 1.58 5.94 7.73
C TRP A 53 0.70 5.76 6.48
N PHE A 54 0.03 6.83 6.05
CA PHE A 54 -0.84 6.81 4.88
C PHE A 54 -0.02 6.63 3.59
N TYR A 55 1.11 7.31 3.44
CA TYR A 55 2.03 7.11 2.30
C TYR A 55 2.61 5.69 2.29
N ILE A 56 2.97 5.17 3.47
CA ILE A 56 3.43 3.78 3.62
C ILE A 56 2.34 2.79 3.21
N ARG A 57 1.08 3.06 3.59
CA ARG A 57 -0.07 2.23 3.19
C ARG A 57 -0.25 2.24 1.69
N THR A 58 -0.17 3.41 1.07
CA THR A 58 -0.30 3.59 -0.38
C THR A 58 0.80 2.88 -1.13
N ALA A 59 2.05 3.02 -0.70
CA ALA A 59 3.20 2.33 -1.29
C ALA A 59 3.08 0.79 -1.19
N SER A 60 2.69 0.27 -0.03
CA SER A 60 2.46 -1.16 0.17
C SER A 60 1.33 -1.69 -0.71
N MET A 61 0.27 -0.90 -0.94
CA MET A 61 -0.83 -1.28 -1.82
C MET A 61 -0.40 -1.29 -3.28
N ALA A 62 0.29 -0.24 -3.76
CA ALA A 62 0.81 -0.16 -5.13
C ALA A 62 1.71 -1.36 -5.47
N ARG A 63 2.66 -1.70 -4.59
CA ARG A 63 3.53 -2.88 -4.76
C ARG A 63 2.74 -4.19 -4.90
N LYS A 64 1.69 -4.36 -4.10
CA LYS A 64 0.87 -5.59 -4.14
C LYS A 64 0.07 -5.70 -5.44
N ILE A 65 -0.42 -4.58 -5.98
CA ILE A 65 -1.13 -4.55 -7.28
C ILE A 65 -0.18 -4.87 -8.43
N TYR A 66 1.05 -4.33 -8.38
CA TYR A 66 2.09 -4.65 -9.35
C TYR A 66 2.38 -6.15 -9.41
N LEU A 67 2.51 -6.80 -8.24
CA LEU A 67 2.84 -8.23 -8.17
C LEU A 67 1.65 -9.14 -8.47
N ARG A 68 0.45 -8.71 -8.10
CA ARG A 68 -0.79 -9.48 -8.22
C ARG A 68 -1.85 -8.55 -8.78
N GLY A 69 -2.08 -8.66 -10.10
CA GLY A 69 -3.18 -7.96 -10.76
C GLY A 69 -4.54 -8.44 -10.25
N GLY A 70 -5.59 -7.63 -10.48
CA GLY A 70 -6.98 -7.99 -10.15
C GLY A 70 -7.34 -7.85 -8.66
N ILE A 71 -6.53 -7.16 -7.84
CA ILE A 71 -6.81 -7.02 -6.41
C ILE A 71 -7.83 -5.90 -6.16
N GLY A 72 -8.89 -6.22 -5.40
CA GLY A 72 -9.89 -5.24 -4.93
C GLY A 72 -9.82 -4.91 -3.44
N VAL A 73 -10.70 -4.00 -3.00
CA VAL A 73 -10.82 -3.57 -1.59
C VAL A 73 -10.97 -4.77 -0.64
N GLY A 74 -11.78 -5.77 -1.01
CA GLY A 74 -12.02 -6.95 -0.16
C GLY A 74 -10.77 -7.79 0.10
N ALA A 75 -9.86 -7.88 -0.87
CA ALA A 75 -8.59 -8.58 -0.71
C ALA A 75 -7.64 -7.78 0.18
N PHE A 76 -7.54 -6.46 0.01
CA PHE A 76 -6.75 -5.61 0.91
C PHE A 76 -7.24 -5.65 2.36
N ARG A 77 -8.56 -5.77 2.56
CA ARG A 77 -9.15 -5.94 3.89
C ARG A 77 -8.71 -7.24 4.58
N LYS A 78 -8.44 -8.30 3.81
CA LYS A 78 -7.91 -9.56 4.34
C LYS A 78 -6.40 -9.48 4.56
N ILE A 79 -5.66 -8.93 3.59
CA ILE A 79 -4.19 -8.81 3.64
C ILE A 79 -3.72 -7.98 4.84
N TYR A 80 -4.40 -6.87 5.12
CA TYR A 80 -4.08 -6.02 6.27
C TYR A 80 -4.93 -6.35 7.51
N GLY A 81 -5.73 -7.42 7.44
CA GLY A 81 -6.46 -7.95 8.59
C GLY A 81 -5.50 -8.56 9.61
N GLY A 82 -6.01 -8.89 10.78
CA GLY A 82 -5.20 -9.42 11.87
C GLY A 82 -6.02 -10.06 12.97
N ARG A 83 -5.32 -10.47 14.02
CA ARG A 83 -5.94 -11.04 15.22
C ARG A 83 -6.70 -9.95 15.97
N LYS A 84 -8.00 -10.14 16.16
CA LYS A 84 -8.86 -9.30 17.01
C LYS A 84 -8.98 -9.94 18.39
N SER A 85 -8.56 -9.22 19.42
CA SER A 85 -8.86 -9.56 20.82
C SER A 85 -10.33 -9.25 21.11
N ASN A 86 -11.04 -10.20 21.72
CA ASN A 86 -12.44 -10.03 22.16
C ASN A 86 -12.53 -9.97 23.70
N GLY A 87 -11.46 -9.52 24.36
CA GLY A 87 -11.38 -9.50 25.83
C GLY A 87 -11.28 -10.91 26.40
N SER A 88 -12.28 -11.32 27.19
CA SER A 88 -12.34 -12.63 27.82
C SER A 88 -12.70 -13.78 26.87
N ARG A 89 -13.13 -13.48 25.64
CA ARG A 89 -13.50 -14.48 24.62
C ARG A 89 -12.33 -14.78 23.69
N PRO A 90 -12.26 -15.99 23.09
CA PRO A 90 -11.23 -16.33 22.12
C PRO A 90 -11.07 -15.30 21.00
N SER A 91 -9.82 -15.12 20.58
CA SER A 91 -9.47 -14.21 19.50
C SER A 91 -9.86 -14.78 18.15
N HIS A 92 -10.39 -13.92 17.27
CA HIS A 92 -10.73 -14.29 15.89
C HIS A 92 -10.09 -13.33 14.88
N PHE A 93 -10.11 -13.71 13.60
CA PHE A 93 -9.60 -12.84 12.54
C PHE A 93 -10.54 -11.65 12.30
N GLY A 94 -10.00 -10.44 12.39
CA GLY A 94 -10.66 -9.18 12.05
C GLY A 94 -10.16 -8.64 10.71
N LYS A 95 -11.08 -8.28 9.81
CA LYS A 95 -10.76 -7.56 8.57
C LYS A 95 -10.33 -6.12 8.89
N SER A 96 -9.44 -5.56 8.06
CA SER A 96 -9.08 -4.14 8.18
C SER A 96 -10.17 -3.20 7.63
N SER A 97 -9.95 -1.90 7.82
CA SER A 97 -10.85 -0.85 7.35
C SER A 97 -10.98 -0.86 5.83
N GLY A 98 -12.21 -0.91 5.34
CA GLY A 98 -12.50 -0.80 3.91
C GLY A 98 -12.44 0.62 3.39
N SER A 99 -12.65 1.62 4.25
CA SER A 99 -12.60 3.04 3.86
C SER A 99 -11.19 3.43 3.45
N ILE A 100 -10.19 3.09 4.29
CA ILE A 100 -8.78 3.37 4.02
C ILE A 100 -8.32 2.73 2.71
N ALA A 101 -8.60 1.44 2.52
CA ALA A 101 -8.22 0.75 1.29
C ALA A 101 -8.91 1.34 0.04
N ARG A 102 -10.17 1.80 0.17
CA ARG A 102 -10.89 2.43 -0.94
C ARG A 102 -10.28 3.78 -1.30
N GLU A 103 -9.96 4.61 -0.30
CA GLU A 103 -9.43 5.95 -0.53
C GLU A 103 -8.04 5.90 -1.17
N VAL A 104 -7.17 5.02 -0.68
CA VAL A 104 -5.86 4.78 -1.29
C VAL A 104 -5.99 4.38 -2.76
N LEU A 105 -6.95 3.49 -3.10
CA LEU A 105 -7.15 3.05 -4.49
C LEU A 105 -7.67 4.19 -5.38
N LYS A 106 -8.57 5.03 -4.88
CA LYS A 106 -9.05 6.20 -5.61
C LYS A 106 -7.92 7.20 -5.89
N GLN A 107 -7.03 7.42 -4.92
CA GLN A 107 -5.92 8.35 -5.09
C GLN A 107 -4.85 7.81 -6.05
N LEU A 108 -4.55 6.51 -5.98
CA LEU A 108 -3.68 5.87 -6.97
C LEU A 108 -4.27 5.90 -8.39
N GLU A 109 -5.60 5.85 -8.50
CA GLU A 109 -6.32 6.01 -9.77
C GLU A 109 -6.26 7.46 -10.28
N LYS A 110 -6.40 8.47 -9.40
CA LYS A 110 -6.23 9.89 -9.75
C LYS A 110 -4.83 10.21 -10.33
N ILE A 111 -3.80 9.51 -9.87
CA ILE A 111 -2.40 9.73 -10.28
C ILE A 111 -2.01 8.83 -11.47
N ASP A 112 -2.97 8.08 -12.03
CA ASP A 112 -2.76 7.17 -13.16
C ASP A 112 -1.71 6.07 -12.89
N ILE A 113 -1.58 5.64 -11.63
CA ILE A 113 -0.72 4.50 -11.26
C ILE A 113 -1.51 3.19 -11.41
N VAL A 114 -2.82 3.24 -11.16
CA VAL A 114 -3.70 2.07 -11.09
C VAL A 114 -4.95 2.33 -11.92
N GLU A 115 -5.37 1.34 -12.71
CA GLU A 115 -6.61 1.33 -13.48
C GLU A 115 -7.59 0.27 -12.97
N LYS A 116 -8.87 0.43 -13.33
CA LYS A 116 -9.90 -0.58 -13.09
C LYS A 116 -9.78 -1.66 -14.16
N ASP A 117 -9.66 -2.91 -13.72
CA ASP A 117 -9.65 -4.06 -14.63
C ASP A 117 -11.11 -4.42 -15.02
N PRO A 118 -11.44 -4.60 -16.32
CA PRO A 118 -12.76 -5.07 -16.74
C PRO A 118 -13.16 -6.43 -16.14
N ARG A 119 -12.19 -7.28 -15.77
CA ARG A 119 -12.44 -8.56 -15.08
C ARG A 119 -12.69 -8.41 -13.57
N GLY A 120 -12.63 -7.17 -13.07
CA GLY A 120 -12.82 -6.83 -11.67
C GLY A 120 -11.51 -6.59 -10.93
N GLY A 121 -11.59 -5.74 -9.91
CA GLY A 121 -10.42 -5.36 -9.11
C GLY A 121 -9.68 -4.17 -9.73
N ARG A 122 -8.36 -4.17 -9.56
CA ARG A 122 -7.46 -3.11 -10.03
C ARG A 122 -6.21 -3.71 -10.63
N LYS A 123 -5.69 -3.05 -11.65
CA LYS A 123 -4.45 -3.43 -12.35
C LYS A 123 -3.51 -2.22 -12.39
N ILE A 124 -2.20 -2.48 -12.43
CA ILE A 124 -1.22 -1.42 -12.62
C ILE A 124 -1.26 -0.91 -14.07
N THR A 125 -1.16 0.39 -14.26
CA THR A 125 -1.03 1.01 -15.60
C THR A 125 0.41 0.88 -16.11
N SER A 126 0.63 1.15 -17.40
CA SER A 126 2.00 1.21 -17.96
C SER A 126 2.84 2.30 -17.29
N ASN A 127 2.21 3.46 -17.02
CA ASN A 127 2.84 4.57 -16.29
C ASN A 127 3.18 4.18 -14.85
N GLY A 128 2.26 3.53 -14.14
CA GLY A 128 2.49 3.02 -12.80
C GLY A 128 3.62 1.99 -12.75
N GLN A 129 3.67 1.06 -13.70
CA GLN A 129 4.75 0.09 -13.80
C GLN A 129 6.11 0.78 -13.96
N ARG A 130 6.22 1.75 -14.87
CA ARG A 130 7.45 2.53 -15.08
C ARG A 130 7.88 3.29 -13.82
N ASP A 131 6.94 3.95 -13.16
CA ASP A 131 7.22 4.72 -11.94
C ASP A 131 7.74 3.83 -10.81
N LEU A 132 7.08 2.69 -10.57
CA LEU A 132 7.51 1.74 -9.54
C LEU A 132 8.89 1.13 -9.86
N ASP A 133 9.15 0.74 -11.11
CA ASP A 133 10.43 0.16 -11.51
C ASP A 133 11.58 1.19 -11.46
N GLN A 134 11.32 2.46 -11.78
CA GLN A 134 12.31 3.54 -11.62
C GLN A 134 12.69 3.78 -10.16
N VAL A 135 11.73 3.72 -9.24
CA VAL A 135 12.03 3.84 -7.80
C VAL A 135 12.76 2.59 -7.30
N ALA A 136 12.40 1.40 -7.79
CA ALA A 136 13.11 0.16 -7.45
C ALA A 136 14.60 0.22 -7.85
N GLY A 137 14.92 0.76 -9.03
CA GLY A 137 16.30 0.90 -9.51
C GLY A 137 17.19 1.84 -8.68
N ARG A 138 16.59 2.72 -7.86
CA ARG A 138 17.33 3.59 -6.93
C ARG A 138 17.71 2.91 -5.61
N ILE A 139 17.17 1.73 -5.34
CA ILE A 139 17.43 1.00 -4.10
C ILE A 139 18.61 0.07 -4.35
N ALA A 140 19.67 0.24 -3.57
CA ALA A 140 20.85 -0.61 -3.64
C ALA A 140 20.48 -2.02 -3.18
N VAL A 141 20.63 -3.01 -4.06
CA VAL A 141 20.51 -4.42 -3.68
C VAL A 141 21.85 -4.84 -3.07
N PRO A 142 21.90 -5.27 -1.80
CA PRO A 142 23.13 -5.83 -1.25
C PRO A 142 23.51 -7.06 -2.08
N THR A 143 24.68 -7.00 -2.71
CA THR A 143 25.28 -8.16 -3.38
C THR A 143 25.69 -9.16 -2.32
N ALA A 144 25.18 -10.39 -2.43
CA ALA A 144 25.68 -11.53 -1.67
C ALA A 144 27.15 -11.81 -2.01
#